data_AF-A0AAD6W9Q3-F1
#
_entry.id   AF-A0AAD6W9Q3-F1
#
_cell.length_a   1.000
_cell.length_b   1.000
_cell.length_c   1.000
_cell.angle_alpha   90.00
_cell.angle_beta   90.00
_cell.angle_gamma   90.00
#
_symmetry.space_group_name_H-M   'P 1'
#
loop_
_entity.id
_entity.type
_entity.pdbx_description
1 polymer ?
#
loop_
_entity_poly.entity_id
_entity_poly.type
_entity_poly.pdbx_seq_one_letter_code
_entity_poly.pdbx_strand_id
1 'polypeptide(L)' 'MENNDNDNNSERKWEGVRTWLIELGLSRYAPVFEIHEVDDQVLPLLTLEDLKDMGINAVGSRRKLYSAIQKLRKGFP' A
#
# COMPACT_ATOMS: atom_id res chain seq x y z
N MET A 1 8.61 36.28 4.59
CA MET A 1 8.92 35.20 3.63
C MET A 1 7.90 34.12 3.89
N GLU A 2 7.16 33.79 2.86
CA GLU A 2 5.89 33.08 2.88
C GLU A 2 6.02 31.68 3.50
N ASN A 3 4.99 31.31 4.27
CA ASN A 3 4.86 30.06 5.02
C ASN A 3 5.01 28.85 4.09
N ASN A 4 5.77 27.82 4.48
CA ASN A 4 5.77 26.55 3.75
C ASN A 4 5.94 25.32 4.64
N ASP A 5 5.21 25.29 5.76
CA ASP A 5 5.12 24.14 6.67
C ASP A 5 4.02 23.14 6.26
N ASN A 6 3.77 22.91 4.95
CA ASN A 6 2.52 22.26 4.53
C ASN A 6 2.58 21.15 3.47
N ASP A 7 3.68 20.36 3.40
CA ASP A 7 3.69 19.12 2.58
C ASP A 7 4.12 17.85 3.34
N ASN A 8 4.51 17.95 4.61
CA ASN A 8 4.98 16.78 5.39
C ASN A 8 3.88 15.79 5.83
N ASN A 9 2.60 16.04 5.51
CA ASN A 9 1.49 15.19 5.96
C ASN A 9 1.16 14.08 4.94
N SER A 10 1.28 14.36 3.64
CA SER A 10 1.04 13.37 2.58
C SER A 10 2.11 12.26 2.58
N GLU A 11 3.38 12.58 2.83
CA GLU A 11 4.44 11.57 2.92
C GLU A 11 4.17 10.57 4.06
N ARG A 12 3.76 11.06 5.25
CA ARG A 12 3.50 10.19 6.41
C ARG A 12 2.34 9.22 6.21
N LYS A 13 1.32 9.62 5.43
CA LYS A 13 0.19 8.76 5.10
C LYS A 13 0.65 7.53 4.27
N TRP A 14 1.66 7.72 3.43
CA TRP A 14 2.18 6.70 2.54
C TRP A 14 3.37 5.90 3.10
N GLU A 15 4.07 6.43 4.11
CA GLU A 15 5.22 5.76 4.75
C GLU A 15 4.86 4.38 5.33
N GLY A 16 3.67 4.21 5.91
CA GLY A 16 3.23 2.93 6.46
C GLY A 16 3.05 1.86 5.38
N VAL A 17 2.36 2.21 4.29
CA VAL A 17 2.13 1.33 3.14
C VAL A 17 3.45 1.00 2.44
N ARG A 18 4.31 2.00 2.26
CA ARG A 18 5.63 1.83 1.65
C ARG A 18 6.52 0.90 2.47
N THR A 19 6.55 1.06 3.79
CA THR A 19 7.31 0.20 4.71
C THR A 19 6.80 -1.23 4.65
N TRP A 20 5.48 -1.43 4.70
CA TRP A 20 4.87 -2.75 4.55
C TRP A 20 5.22 -3.43 3.22
N LEU A 21 5.24 -2.67 2.11
CA LEU A 21 5.67 -3.18 0.81
C LEU A 21 7.15 -3.56 0.80
N ILE A 22 8.02 -2.80 1.47
CA ILE A 22 9.46 -3.10 1.60
C ILE A 22 9.65 -4.42 2.37
N GLU A 23 8.97 -4.62 3.50
CA GLU A 23 9.05 -5.86 4.29
C GLU A 23 8.58 -7.09 3.49
N LEU A 24 7.63 -6.91 2.58
CA LEU A 24 7.18 -7.97 1.67
C LEU A 24 8.14 -8.21 0.49
N GLY A 25 9.16 -7.39 0.29
CA GLY A 25 10.02 -7.40 -0.90
C GLY A 25 9.27 -6.98 -2.17
N LEU A 26 8.25 -6.14 -2.01
CA LEU A 26 7.34 -5.65 -3.04
C LEU A 26 7.36 -4.12 -3.15
N SER A 27 8.43 -3.47 -2.68
CA SER A 27 8.63 -2.02 -2.71
C SER A 27 8.45 -1.40 -4.10
N ARG A 28 8.70 -2.17 -5.17
CA ARG A 28 8.45 -1.75 -6.57
C ARG A 28 7.00 -1.37 -6.86
N TYR A 29 6.05 -1.79 -6.04
CA TYR A 29 4.64 -1.45 -6.19
C TYR A 29 4.24 -0.21 -5.38
N ALA A 30 5.13 0.38 -4.57
CA ALA A 30 4.79 1.56 -3.78
C ALA A 30 4.19 2.73 -4.59
N PRO A 31 4.71 3.08 -5.78
CA PRO A 31 4.10 4.13 -6.60
C PRO A 31 2.67 3.78 -7.04
N VAL A 32 2.38 2.50 -7.26
CA VAL A 32 1.05 2.04 -7.66
C VAL A 32 0.05 2.27 -6.52
N PHE A 33 0.44 1.96 -5.28
CA PHE A 33 -0.43 2.17 -4.13
C PHE A 33 -0.66 3.66 -3.86
N GLU A 34 0.35 4.51 -4.08
CA GLU A 34 0.24 5.96 -3.93
C GLU A 34 -0.67 6.57 -5.02
N ILE A 35 -0.47 6.20 -6.29
CA ILE A 35 -1.28 6.68 -7.43
C ILE A 35 -2.76 6.30 -7.26
N HIS A 36 -3.02 5.11 -6.71
CA HIS A 36 -4.37 4.64 -6.44
C HIS A 36 -4.90 5.05 -5.05
N GLU A 37 -4.19 5.93 -4.34
CA GLU A 37 -4.58 6.48 -3.04
C GLU A 37 -4.93 5.39 -1.99
N VAL A 38 -4.18 4.29 -1.96
CA VAL A 38 -4.44 3.13 -1.08
C VAL A 38 -3.76 3.25 0.28
N ASP A 39 -4.37 3.98 1.20
CA ASP A 39 -3.82 4.24 2.56
C ASP A 39 -3.95 3.06 3.51
N ASP A 40 -3.46 3.22 4.75
CA ASP A 40 -3.53 2.19 5.80
C ASP A 40 -4.96 1.72 6.11
N GLN A 41 -5.98 2.54 5.85
CA GLN A 41 -7.39 2.16 6.03
C GLN A 41 -7.96 1.44 4.81
N VAL A 42 -7.51 1.81 3.61
CA VAL A 42 -7.94 1.19 2.34
C VAL A 42 -7.20 -0.11 2.05
N LEU A 43 -5.93 -0.21 2.44
CA LEU A 43 -5.07 -1.37 2.28
C LEU A 43 -5.72 -2.69 2.74
N PRO A 44 -6.32 -2.79 3.96
CA PRO A 44 -7.03 -3.98 4.41
C PRO A 44 -8.34 -4.26 3.65
N LEU A 45 -8.86 -3.33 2.85
CA LEU A 45 -10.10 -3.50 2.09
C LEU A 45 -9.86 -4.06 0.68
N LEU A 46 -8.63 -3.98 0.17
CA LEU A 46 -8.30 -4.43 -1.18
C LEU A 46 -8.52 -5.92 -1.38
N THR A 47 -9.15 -6.26 -2.50
CA THR A 47 -9.35 -7.61 -3.00
C THR A 47 -8.30 -8.01 -4.04
N LEU A 48 -8.30 -9.28 -4.43
CA LEU A 48 -7.47 -9.76 -5.55
C LEU A 48 -7.81 -9.08 -6.88
N GLU A 49 -9.06 -8.64 -7.04
CA GLU A 49 -9.53 -7.94 -8.23
C GLU A 49 -9.02 -6.50 -8.22
N ASP A 50 -9.14 -5.79 -7.10
CA ASP A 50 -8.60 -4.43 -6.97
C ASP A 50 -7.09 -4.38 -7.24
N LEU A 51 -6.32 -5.32 -6.67
CA LEU A 51 -4.88 -5.40 -6.94
C LEU A 51 -4.58 -5.64 -8.43
N LYS A 52 -5.44 -6.38 -9.13
CA LYS A 52 -5.29 -6.60 -10.58
C LYS A 52 -5.59 -5.32 -11.36
N ASP A 53 -6.66 -4.61 -11.00
CA ASP A 53 -7.07 -3.36 -11.66
C ASP A 53 -6.07 -2.21 -11.40
N MET A 54 -5.38 -2.25 -10.25
CA MET A 54 -4.22 -1.39 -9.97
C MET A 54 -2.99 -1.70 -10.83
N GLY A 55 -3.01 -2.74 -11.67
CA GLY A 55 -1.90 -3.10 -12.54
C GLY A 55 -0.95 -4.18 -11.98
N ILE A 56 -1.29 -4.82 -10.86
CA ILE A 56 -0.51 -5.94 -10.29
C ILE A 56 -0.91 -7.25 -10.98
N ASN A 57 -0.50 -7.35 -12.24
CA ASN A 57 -0.85 -8.47 -13.11
C ASN A 57 -0.13 -9.77 -12.72
N ALA A 58 1.09 -9.69 -12.16
CA ALA A 58 1.87 -10.86 -11.75
C ALA A 58 1.15 -11.65 -10.65
N VAL A 59 0.72 -12.89 -10.97
CA VAL A 59 -0.07 -13.74 -10.05
C VAL A 59 0.66 -13.99 -8.72
N GLY A 60 1.98 -14.18 -8.76
CA GLY A 60 2.80 -14.38 -7.55
C GLY A 60 2.80 -13.16 -6.62
N SER A 61 3.05 -11.97 -7.16
CA SER A 61 3.00 -10.72 -6.38
C SER A 61 1.60 -10.45 -5.83
N ARG A 62 0.57 -10.66 -6.65
CA ARG A 62 -0.83 -10.42 -6.26
C ARG A 62 -1.27 -11.34 -5.12
N ARG A 63 -0.98 -12.64 -5.22
CA ARG A 63 -1.26 -13.60 -4.13
C ARG A 63 -0.47 -13.27 -2.87
N LYS A 64 0.79 -12.84 -3.00
CA LYS A 64 1.63 -12.43 -1.87
C LYS A 64 1.05 -11.20 -1.15
N LEU A 65 0.66 -10.17 -1.90
CA LEU A 65 0.01 -8.97 -1.36
C LEU A 65 -1.30 -9.31 -0.68
N TYR A 66 -2.18 -10.03 -1.38
CA TYR A 66 -3.47 -10.39 -0.82
C TYR A 66 -3.33 -11.21 0.46
N SER A 67 -2.42 -12.19 0.49
CA SER A 67 -2.13 -12.94 1.71
C SER A 67 -1.65 -12.05 2.86
N ALA A 68 -0.77 -11.08 2.58
CA ALA A 68 -0.31 -10.13 3.59
C ALA A 68 -1.41 -9.16 4.06
N ILE A 69 -2.29 -8.72 3.15
CA ILE A 69 -3.48 -7.91 3.46
C ILE A 69 -4.43 -8.69 4.38
N GLN A 70 -4.67 -9.97 4.11
CA GLN A 70 -5.47 -10.83 4.98
C GLN A 70 -4.84 -10.99 6.37
N LYS A 71 -3.51 -10.95 6.50
CA LYS A 71 -2.82 -10.94 7.79
C LYS A 71 -3.03 -9.63 8.54
N LEU A 72 -3.00 -8.49 7.85
CA LEU A 72 -3.34 -7.18 8.45
C LEU A 72 -4.77 -7.16 9.00
N ARG A 73 -5.74 -7.69 8.24
CA ARG A 73 -7.16 -7.76 8.66
C ARG A 73 -7.40 -8.61 9.89
N LYS A 74 -6.63 -9.67 10.08
CA LYS A 74 -6.80 -10.58 11.21
C LYS A 74 -6.32 -10.00 12.54
N GLY A 75 -5.76 -8.78 12.52
CA GLY A 75 -4.89 -8.32 13.58
C GLY A 75 -3.62 -9.16 13.55
N PHE A 76 -2.46 -8.53 13.64
CA PHE A 76 -1.32 -9.28 14.13
C PHE A 76 -1.74 -9.92 15.47
N PRO A 77 -1.44 -11.21 15.71
CA PRO A 77 -1.62 -11.81 17.03
C PRO A 77 -0.85 -11.02 18.10
#